data_AF-A6EU14-F1
#
_entry.id   AF-A6EU14-F1
#
_cell.length_a   1.000
_cell.length_b   1.000
_cell.length_c   1.000
_cell.angle_alpha   90.00
_cell.angle_beta   90.00
_cell.angle_gamma   90.00
#
_symmetry.space_group_name_H-M   'P 1'
#
loop_
_entity.id
_entity.type
_entity.pdbx_description
1 polymer ?
#
loop_
_entity_poly.entity_id
_entity_poly.type
_entity_poly.pdbx_seq_one_letter_code
_entity_poly.pdbx_strand_id
1 'polypeptide(L)'
;MYSWKEVINNHKYMNNYDYNKAVYLMSEIKLLDNEFMLLKEDTGFSSPISVVLFERYKNLEDVQTTLSQQAEHIQAIVADCGIKNKIPFGVAQTPALWDYADGVDTLAFINEL
;
A
#
# COMPACT_ATOMS: atom_id res chain seq x y z
N MET A 1 16.69 -6.16 -16.12
CA MET A 1 15.84 -7.34 -15.82
C MET A 1 15.44 -7.23 -14.35
N TYR A 2 14.15 -7.35 -14.00
CA TYR A 2 13.61 -6.95 -12.69
C TYR A 2 14.27 -7.67 -11.50
N SER A 3 14.76 -6.91 -10.51
CA SER A 3 15.51 -7.46 -9.36
C SER A 3 14.68 -8.40 -8.47
N TRP A 4 13.36 -8.30 -8.50
CA TRP A 4 12.45 -9.03 -7.62
C TRP A 4 11.62 -10.12 -8.31
N LYS A 5 11.88 -10.41 -9.60
CA LYS A 5 11.10 -11.38 -10.38
C LYS A 5 11.07 -12.78 -9.75
N GLU A 6 12.11 -13.16 -9.02
CA GLU A 6 12.28 -14.51 -8.44
C GLU A 6 11.19 -14.84 -7.40
N VAL A 7 10.47 -13.84 -6.88
CA VAL A 7 9.30 -14.05 -6.01
C VAL A 7 8.25 -14.95 -6.67
N ILE A 8 8.13 -14.90 -8.00
CA ILE A 8 7.17 -15.75 -8.74
C ILE A 8 7.47 -17.24 -8.62
N ASN A 9 8.72 -17.63 -8.31
CA ASN A 9 9.06 -19.05 -8.13
C ASN A 9 8.45 -19.65 -6.86
N ASN A 10 7.92 -18.82 -5.96
CA ASN A 10 7.12 -19.32 -4.84
C ASN A 10 5.74 -19.76 -5.33
N HIS A 11 5.46 -21.07 -5.28
CA HIS A 11 4.19 -21.63 -5.75
C HIS A 11 2.94 -20.95 -5.16
N LYS A 12 2.94 -20.59 -3.87
CA LYS A 12 1.76 -19.94 -3.26
C LYS A 12 1.56 -18.53 -3.83
N TYR A 13 2.65 -17.80 -4.06
CA TYR A 13 2.59 -16.47 -4.66
C TYR A 13 2.12 -16.55 -6.11
N MET A 14 2.72 -17.44 -6.91
CA MET A 14 2.34 -17.67 -8.31
C MET A 14 0.87 -18.02 -8.46
N ASN A 15 0.35 -18.90 -7.60
CA ASN A 15 -1.06 -19.27 -7.62
C ASN A 15 -1.99 -18.06 -7.36
N ASN A 16 -1.61 -17.14 -6.47
CA ASN A 16 -2.37 -15.91 -6.24
C ASN A 16 -2.28 -14.97 -7.43
N TYR A 17 -1.11 -14.86 -8.06
CA TYR A 17 -0.91 -14.06 -9.26
C TYR A 17 -1.78 -14.56 -10.42
N ASP A 18 -1.72 -15.85 -10.75
CA ASP A 18 -2.50 -16.43 -11.85
C ASP A 18 -4.00 -16.34 -11.58
N TYR A 19 -4.44 -16.60 -10.35
CA TYR A 19 -5.84 -16.50 -9.96
C TYR A 19 -6.38 -15.08 -10.13
N ASN A 20 -5.71 -14.07 -9.54
CA ASN A 20 -6.17 -12.68 -9.63
C ASN A 20 -6.10 -12.16 -11.07
N LYS A 21 -5.06 -12.52 -11.82
CA LYS A 21 -4.95 -12.17 -13.24
C LYS A 21 -6.13 -12.71 -14.04
N ALA A 22 -6.47 -13.99 -13.87
CA ALA A 22 -7.60 -14.59 -14.57
C ALA A 22 -8.93 -13.91 -14.22
N VAL A 23 -9.20 -13.69 -12.93
CA VAL A 23 -10.43 -13.02 -12.45
C VAL A 23 -10.58 -11.62 -13.06
N TYR A 24 -9.51 -10.84 -13.08
CA TYR A 24 -9.54 -9.48 -13.60
C TYR A 24 -9.65 -9.43 -15.13
N LEU A 25 -8.95 -10.30 -15.86
CA LEU A 25 -9.09 -10.40 -17.31
C LEU A 25 -10.48 -10.84 -17.74
N MET A 26 -11.08 -11.80 -17.02
CA MET A 26 -12.48 -12.22 -17.25
C MET A 26 -13.48 -11.11 -16.98
N SER A 27 -13.13 -10.15 -16.13
CA SER A 27 -13.96 -8.99 -15.81
C SER A 27 -13.66 -7.77 -16.70
N GLU A 28 -12.86 -7.94 -17.75
CA GLU A 28 -12.42 -6.87 -18.67
C GLU A 28 -11.72 -5.69 -17.96
N ILE A 29 -11.13 -5.94 -16.78
CA ILE A 29 -10.39 -4.93 -16.03
C ILE A 29 -9.04 -4.70 -16.71
N LYS A 30 -8.72 -3.43 -16.96
CA LYS A 30 -7.41 -3.03 -17.46
C LYS A 30 -6.36 -3.17 -16.37
N LEU A 31 -5.27 -3.87 -16.67
CA LEU A 31 -4.15 -4.11 -15.77
C LEU A 31 -2.85 -3.71 -16.42
N LEU A 32 -1.88 -3.27 -15.62
CA LEU A 32 -0.47 -3.32 -16.01
C LEU A 32 0.13 -4.58 -15.41
N ASP A 33 0.85 -5.34 -16.22
CA ASP A 33 1.38 -6.64 -15.86
C ASP A 33 2.85 -6.73 -16.23
N ASN A 34 3.67 -7.19 -15.29
CA ASN A 34 5.10 -7.41 -15.48
C ASN A 34 5.52 -8.88 -15.26
N GLU A 35 4.56 -9.80 -15.34
CA GLU A 35 4.74 -11.26 -15.21
C GLU A 35 5.12 -11.77 -13.81
N PHE A 36 5.14 -10.89 -12.80
CA PHE A 36 5.23 -11.30 -11.39
C PHE A 36 4.44 -10.40 -10.43
N MET A 37 3.84 -9.31 -10.90
CA MET A 37 3.04 -8.37 -10.13
C MET A 37 2.03 -7.69 -11.06
N LEU A 38 0.82 -7.44 -10.55
CA LEU A 38 -0.23 -6.71 -11.25
C LEU A 38 -0.39 -5.31 -10.64
N LEU A 39 -0.53 -4.29 -11.49
CA LEU A 39 -1.04 -2.99 -11.06
C LEU A 39 -2.49 -2.85 -11.53
N LYS A 40 -3.38 -2.49 -10.61
CA LYS A 40 -4.80 -2.27 -10.87
C LYS A 40 -5.19 -0.88 -10.39
N GLU A 41 -5.86 -0.11 -11.23
CA GLU A 41 -6.38 1.20 -10.84
C GLU A 41 -7.63 0.98 -9.97
N ASP A 42 -7.56 1.35 -8.68
CA ASP A 42 -8.61 1.13 -7.69
C ASP A 42 -8.35 1.95 -6.42
N THR A 43 -9.42 2.32 -5.70
CA THR A 43 -9.37 3.16 -4.50
C THR A 43 -9.43 2.38 -3.17
N GLY A 44 -9.39 1.05 -3.22
CA GLY A 44 -9.43 0.20 -2.05
C GLY A 44 -8.12 0.24 -1.23
N PHE A 45 -8.24 0.06 0.08
CA PHE A 45 -7.10 0.01 1.00
C PHE A 45 -6.39 -1.35 1.05
N SER A 46 -7.07 -2.41 0.61
CA SER A 46 -6.57 -3.79 0.70
C SER A 46 -6.47 -4.41 -0.69
N SER A 47 -5.25 -4.72 -1.10
CA SER A 47 -5.00 -5.46 -2.33
C SER A 47 -4.84 -6.96 -2.05
N PRO A 48 -5.25 -7.85 -2.98
CA PRO A 48 -4.85 -9.24 -2.93
C PRO A 48 -3.34 -9.41 -3.07
N ILE A 49 -2.82 -10.57 -2.66
CA ILE A 49 -1.43 -10.96 -2.91
C ILE A 49 -1.13 -10.82 -4.41
N SER A 50 0.07 -10.30 -4.73
CA SER A 50 0.57 -10.02 -6.09
C SER A 50 -0.08 -8.85 -6.84
N VAL A 51 -1.04 -8.16 -6.22
CA VAL A 51 -1.70 -6.98 -6.79
C VAL A 51 -1.31 -5.74 -6.00
N VAL A 52 -1.02 -4.65 -6.69
CA VAL A 52 -0.86 -3.32 -6.10
C VAL A 52 -1.92 -2.41 -6.68
N LEU A 53 -2.69 -1.76 -5.80
CA LEU A 53 -3.67 -0.78 -6.20
C LEU A 53 -2.98 0.57 -6.38
N PHE A 54 -3.39 1.32 -7.40
CA PHE A 54 -2.90 2.68 -7.61
C PHE A 54 -4.04 3.59 -8.06
N GLU A 55 -3.82 4.88 -7.89
CA GLU A 55 -4.69 5.92 -8.40
C GLU A 55 -3.87 6.99 -9.11
N ARG A 56 -4.54 7.80 -9.93
CA ARG A 56 -3.94 8.94 -10.62
C ARG A 56 -4.44 10.23 -9.99
N TYR A 57 -3.51 11.13 -9.73
CA TYR A 57 -3.80 12.47 -9.22
C TYR A 57 -3.22 13.53 -10.15
N LYS A 58 -3.80 14.73 -10.15
CA LYS A 58 -3.34 15.85 -11.00
C LYS A 58 -2.31 16.72 -10.29
N ASN A 59 -2.48 16.92 -9.00
CA ASN A 59 -1.61 17.75 -8.17
C ASN A 59 -1.45 17.12 -6.76
N LEU A 60 -0.51 17.64 -5.98
CA LEU A 60 -0.19 17.08 -4.67
C LEU A 60 -1.21 17.50 -3.60
N GLU A 61 -1.86 18.64 -3.80
CA GLU A 61 -2.90 19.17 -2.91
C GLU A 61 -4.12 18.24 -2.84
N ASP A 62 -4.52 17.65 -3.97
CA ASP A 62 -5.57 16.65 -4.07
C ASP A 62 -5.23 15.43 -3.19
N VAL A 63 -4.00 14.94 -3.29
CA VAL A 63 -3.50 13.79 -2.51
C VAL A 63 -3.51 14.11 -1.01
N GLN A 64 -3.04 15.29 -0.60
CA GLN A 64 -3.06 15.70 0.81
C GLN A 64 -4.49 15.77 1.36
N THR A 65 -5.43 16.26 0.55
CA THR A 65 -6.84 16.33 0.93
C THR A 65 -7.43 14.94 1.14
N THR A 66 -7.21 14.03 0.18
CA THR A 66 -7.67 12.63 0.30
C THR A 66 -7.07 11.92 1.50
N LEU A 67 -5.76 12.06 1.72
CA LEU A 67 -5.07 11.45 2.88
C LEU A 67 -5.62 11.99 4.20
N SER A 68 -5.97 13.27 4.27
CA SER A 68 -6.56 13.87 5.48
C SER A 68 -7.98 13.37 5.74
N GLN A 69 -8.79 13.21 4.68
CA GLN A 69 -10.16 12.69 4.78
C GLN A 69 -10.21 11.21 5.17
N GLN A 70 -9.18 10.46 4.78
CA GLN A 70 -9.08 9.01 5.03
C GLN A 70 -8.14 8.68 6.19
N ALA A 71 -7.78 9.66 7.03
CA ALA A 71 -6.77 9.50 8.07
C ALA A 71 -7.10 8.36 9.05
N GLU A 72 -8.38 8.15 9.37
CA GLU A 72 -8.83 7.05 10.26
C GLU A 72 -8.62 5.65 9.66
N HIS A 73 -8.39 5.55 8.35
CA HIS A 73 -8.15 4.30 7.64
C HIS A 73 -6.67 4.07 7.30
N ILE A 74 -5.80 5.04 7.58
CA ILE A 74 -4.40 5.03 7.15
C ILE A 74 -3.49 5.00 8.37
N GLN A 75 -2.75 3.92 8.53
CA GLN A 75 -1.77 3.78 9.60
C GLN A 75 -0.44 4.47 9.30
N ALA A 76 -0.01 4.47 8.04
CA ALA A 76 1.31 4.98 7.66
C ALA A 76 1.32 5.47 6.22
N ILE A 77 2.05 6.56 5.98
CA ILE A 77 2.25 7.13 4.65
C ILE A 77 3.73 7.12 4.33
N VAL A 78 4.15 6.42 3.27
CA VAL A 78 5.54 6.40 2.83
C VAL A 78 5.72 7.33 1.63
N ALA A 79 6.58 8.34 1.75
CA ALA A 79 6.79 9.30 0.67
C ALA A 79 8.15 10.03 0.79
N ASP A 80 8.63 10.52 -0.35
CA ASP A 80 9.78 11.44 -0.45
C ASP A 80 9.37 12.85 -0.93
N CYS A 81 8.08 13.06 -1.20
CA CYS A 81 7.53 14.36 -1.62
C CYS A 81 6.94 15.14 -0.44
N GLY A 82 6.42 16.35 -0.68
CA GLY A 82 5.90 17.28 0.33
C GLY A 82 4.61 16.85 1.05
N ILE A 83 4.55 15.62 1.59
CA ILE A 83 3.45 15.11 2.42
C ILE A 83 3.83 15.23 3.90
N LYS A 84 2.87 15.60 4.74
CA LYS A 84 3.07 15.69 6.20
C LYS A 84 3.00 14.30 6.83
N ASN A 85 3.66 14.11 7.98
CA ASN A 85 3.67 12.84 8.74
C ASN A 85 4.06 11.61 7.89
N LYS A 86 4.97 11.80 6.94
CA LYS A 86 5.46 10.75 6.05
C LYS A 86 6.64 10.00 6.68
N ILE A 87 6.72 8.71 6.36
CA ILE A 87 7.85 7.84 6.64
C ILE A 87 8.74 7.79 5.38
N PRO A 88 10.08 7.92 5.50
CA PRO A 88 10.98 7.74 4.37
C PRO A 88 10.93 6.32 3.79
N PHE A 89 11.25 6.19 2.50
CA PHE A 89 11.38 4.88 1.86
C PHE A 89 12.42 4.01 2.58
N GLY A 90 12.13 2.71 2.70
CA GLY A 90 13.00 1.73 3.36
C GLY A 90 12.88 1.67 4.88
N VAL A 91 12.16 2.59 5.52
CA VAL A 91 12.05 2.67 6.99
C VAL A 91 10.77 2.04 7.53
N ALA A 92 9.69 2.01 6.73
CA ALA A 92 8.37 1.58 7.20
C ALA A 92 8.28 0.14 7.74
N GLN A 93 9.25 -0.73 7.43
CA GLN A 93 9.31 -2.10 7.95
C GLN A 93 10.06 -2.22 9.29
N THR A 94 10.57 -1.11 9.82
CA THR A 94 11.31 -1.03 11.09
C THR A 94 10.77 0.11 11.95
N PRO A 95 9.51 0.03 12.43
CA PRO A 95 8.92 1.08 13.27
C PRO A 95 9.66 1.20 14.61
N ALA A 96 9.76 2.43 15.11
CA ALA A 96 10.24 2.72 16.45
C ALA A 96 9.18 2.40 17.51
N LEU A 97 9.59 2.33 18.78
CA LEU A 97 8.68 2.04 19.91
C LEU A 97 7.55 3.07 20.08
N TRP A 98 7.73 4.28 19.57
CA TRP A 98 6.77 5.39 19.65
C TRP A 98 6.03 5.66 18.33
N ASP A 99 6.22 4.81 17.31
CA ASP A 99 5.49 4.92 16.03
C ASP A 99 4.10 4.29 16.16
N TYR A 100 3.28 4.84 17.05
CA TYR A 100 1.92 4.38 17.32
C TYR A 100 1.00 4.66 16.12
N ALA A 101 0.20 3.66 15.74
CA ALA A 101 -0.65 3.69 14.54
C ALA A 101 -1.72 4.79 14.56
N ASP A 102 -2.18 5.16 15.74
CA ASP A 102 -3.19 6.19 16.01
C ASP A 102 -2.58 7.49 16.53
N GLY A 103 -1.24 7.54 16.66
CA GLY A 103 -0.52 8.67 17.26
C GLY A 103 -0.76 8.85 18.76
N VAL A 104 -1.43 7.90 19.43
CA VAL A 104 -1.70 7.95 20.86
C VAL A 104 -0.62 7.20 21.61
N ASP A 105 0.07 7.87 22.53
CA ASP A 105 1.03 7.22 23.40
C ASP A 105 0.31 6.26 24.34
N THR A 106 0.41 4.96 24.06
CA THR A 106 -0.26 3.91 24.81
C THR A 106 0.15 3.91 26.29
N LEU A 107 1.39 4.30 26.62
CA LEU A 107 1.84 4.38 28.01
C LEU A 107 1.25 5.59 28.72
N ALA A 108 1.09 6.72 28.03
CA ALA A 108 0.40 7.88 28.59
C ALA A 108 -1.08 7.55 28.82
N PHE A 109 -1.74 6.93 27.84
CA PHE A 109 -3.14 6.49 27.94
C PHE A 109 -3.38 5.57 29.15
N ILE A 110 -2.51 4.56 29.35
CA ILE A 110 -2.65 3.63 30.49
C ILE A 110 -2.47 4.32 31.85
N ASN A 111 -1.61 5.34 31.95
CA ASN A 111 -1.41 6.09 33.19
C ASN A 111 -2.57 7.04 33.54
N GLU A 112 -3.43 7.37 32.58
CA GLU A 112 -4.59 8.25 32.77
C GLU A 112 -5.90 7.49 33.09
N LEU A 113 -5.86 6.15 33.10
CA LEU A 113 -6.96 5.25 33.53
C LEU A 113 -7.02 5.08 35.05
#